data_AF-A0A4Q6F1E5-F1
#
_entry.id   AF-A0A4Q6F1E5-F1
#
_cell.length_a   1.000
_cell.length_b   1.000
_cell.length_c   1.000
_cell.angle_alpha   90.00
_cell.angle_beta   90.00
_cell.angle_gamma   90.00
#
_symmetry.space_group_name_H-M   'P 1'
#
loop_
_entity.id
_entity.type
_entity.pdbx_description
1 polymer ?
#
loop_
_entity_poly.entity_id
_entity_poly.type
_entity_poly.pdbx_seq_one_letter_code
_entity_poly.pdbx_strand_id
1 'polypeptide(L)'
;PSGSESGLKIKSSFTVTTGVAQELTIDFDLRKSLKLTGNGNNANGKYMLKPVLRLAENQATGSIQGQGVDGVLVCAYPSTVTVFESECEDAVTTTKVAAGVFTLSYLAPGSYTVVSFQDATRLGTKAGVVVKAKEATLVGQLP
;
A
#
# COMPACT_ATOMS: atom_id res chain seq x y z
N PRO A 1 -14.46 14.17 -17.80
CA PRO A 1 -15.47 13.27 -18.39
C PRO A 1 -16.68 13.19 -17.46
N SER A 2 -17.79 13.77 -17.91
CA SER A 2 -19.11 13.72 -17.30
C SER A 2 -19.99 12.77 -18.11
N GLY A 3 -20.67 11.85 -17.45
CA GLY A 3 -21.44 10.77 -18.06
C GLY A 3 -21.13 9.44 -17.38
N SER A 4 -22.05 8.49 -17.44
CA SER A 4 -22.06 7.14 -16.83
C SER A 4 -20.84 6.24 -17.11
N GLU A 5 -19.82 6.77 -17.79
CA GLU A 5 -18.53 6.17 -18.09
C GLU A 5 -17.41 7.18 -17.76
N SER A 6 -17.40 7.73 -16.55
CA SER A 6 -16.21 8.47 -16.09
C SER A 6 -15.09 7.46 -15.82
N GLY A 7 -14.35 7.12 -16.87
CA GLY A 7 -13.20 6.24 -16.79
C GLY A 7 -12.20 6.72 -15.73
N LEU A 8 -11.50 5.76 -15.12
CA LEU A 8 -10.44 6.03 -14.15
C LEU A 8 -9.30 6.82 -14.80
N LYS A 9 -8.94 7.96 -14.21
CA LYS A 9 -7.82 8.80 -14.67
C LYS A 9 -6.62 8.65 -13.76
N ILE A 10 -5.50 8.24 -14.33
CA ILE A 10 -4.21 8.21 -13.65
C ILE A 10 -3.51 9.54 -13.93
N LYS A 11 -3.14 10.26 -12.87
CA LYS A 11 -2.42 11.55 -12.96
C LYS A 11 -0.93 11.35 -12.67
N SER A 12 -0.30 10.44 -13.41
CA SER A 12 1.14 10.16 -13.28
C SER A 12 1.73 10.00 -14.67
N SER A 13 2.90 10.60 -14.89
CA SER A 13 3.70 10.39 -16.09
C SER A 13 4.63 9.19 -15.91
N PHE A 14 4.90 8.48 -17.00
CA PHE A 14 5.93 7.46 -17.10
C PHE A 14 6.67 7.64 -18.43
N THR A 15 7.88 7.09 -18.53
CA THR A 15 8.69 7.19 -19.76
C THR A 15 8.77 5.85 -20.46
N VAL A 16 8.59 5.84 -21.79
CA VAL A 16 8.79 4.66 -22.63
C VAL A 16 10.11 4.80 -23.36
N THR A 17 11.02 3.86 -23.14
CA THR A 17 12.33 3.82 -23.79
C THR A 17 12.34 2.76 -24.88
N THR A 18 12.76 3.13 -26.10
CA THR A 18 12.84 2.21 -27.23
C THR A 18 13.70 0.99 -26.90
N GLY A 19 13.19 -0.20 -27.21
CA GLY A 19 13.89 -1.47 -26.99
C GLY A 19 13.89 -1.97 -25.54
N VAL A 20 13.24 -1.26 -24.60
CA VAL A 20 13.12 -1.67 -23.20
C VAL A 20 11.67 -2.04 -22.92
N ALA A 21 11.43 -3.28 -22.47
CA ALA A 21 10.12 -3.69 -21.99
C ALA A 21 9.77 -2.92 -20.72
N GLN A 22 8.62 -2.23 -20.73
CA GLN A 22 8.10 -1.50 -19.57
C GLN A 22 6.95 -2.27 -18.95
N GLU A 23 7.07 -2.52 -17.65
CA GLU A 23 6.03 -3.13 -16.83
C GLU A 23 5.56 -2.11 -15.83
N LEU A 24 4.26 -1.83 -15.86
CA LEU A 24 3.60 -0.84 -15.02
C LEU A 24 2.49 -1.50 -14.24
N THR A 25 2.40 -1.19 -12.96
CA THR A 25 1.31 -1.63 -12.09
C THR A 25 0.45 -0.45 -11.68
N ILE A 26 -0.87 -0.60 -11.82
CA ILE A 26 -1.85 0.36 -11.30
C ILE A 26 -2.42 -0.22 -10.02
N ASP A 27 -2.20 0.47 -8.91
CA ASP A 27 -2.64 0.10 -7.58
C ASP A 27 -3.80 1.01 -7.15
N PHE A 28 -4.89 0.39 -6.71
CA PHE A 28 -6.11 1.07 -6.26
C PHE A 28 -6.24 0.91 -4.74
N ASP A 29 -6.03 2.00 -4.01
CA ASP A 29 -6.09 1.97 -2.55
C ASP A 29 -7.53 2.24 -2.08
N LEU A 30 -8.29 1.18 -1.83
CA LEU A 30 -9.68 1.29 -1.38
C LEU A 30 -9.80 2.08 -0.07
N ARG A 31 -8.84 1.95 0.85
CA ARG A 31 -8.85 2.60 2.17
C ARG A 31 -8.90 4.12 2.03
N LYS A 32 -8.14 4.64 1.07
CA LYS A 32 -8.07 6.09 0.75
C LYS A 32 -9.13 6.53 -0.27
N SER A 33 -9.90 5.59 -0.81
CA SER A 33 -10.85 5.84 -1.89
C SER A 33 -12.30 5.98 -1.44
N LEU A 34 -12.61 5.72 -0.17
CA LEU A 34 -13.96 5.87 0.37
C LEU A 34 -14.13 7.23 1.04
N LYS A 35 -15.19 7.96 0.68
CA LYS A 35 -15.53 9.24 1.30
C LYS A 35 -16.98 9.26 1.77
N LEU A 36 -17.21 9.57 3.05
CA LEU A 36 -18.56 9.79 3.57
C LEU A 36 -19.15 11.10 3.01
N THR A 37 -20.40 11.06 2.53
CA THR A 37 -21.12 12.23 2.02
C THR A 37 -21.78 13.00 3.18
N GLY A 38 -21.62 14.32 3.20
CA GLY A 38 -22.13 15.17 4.28
C GLY A 38 -21.17 15.24 5.47
N ASN A 39 -21.63 15.79 6.61
CA ASN A 39 -20.83 15.80 7.84
C ASN A 39 -20.88 14.43 8.53
N GLY A 40 -19.85 14.12 9.33
CA GLY A 40 -19.64 12.82 9.98
C GLY A 40 -20.78 12.31 10.88
N ASN A 41 -21.71 13.19 11.28
CA ASN A 41 -22.86 12.86 12.12
C ASN A 41 -24.18 12.72 11.33
N ASN A 42 -24.13 12.66 9.99
CA ASN A 42 -25.33 12.48 9.19
C ASN A 42 -25.78 11.01 9.23
N ALA A 43 -26.91 10.75 9.89
CA ALA A 43 -27.52 9.42 9.96
C ALA A 43 -27.90 8.84 8.58
N ASN A 44 -27.95 9.66 7.53
CA ASN A 44 -28.19 9.27 6.14
C ASN A 44 -26.94 9.40 5.25
N GLY A 45 -25.75 9.51 5.85
CA GLY A 45 -24.49 9.58 5.12
C GLY A 45 -24.29 8.34 4.23
N LYS A 46 -23.94 8.55 2.96
CA LYS A 46 -23.58 7.49 2.01
C LYS A 46 -22.08 7.49 1.83
N TYR A 47 -21.49 6.33 1.53
CA TYR A 47 -20.10 6.27 1.08
C TYR A 47 -20.05 6.47 -0.43
N MET A 48 -19.23 7.42 -0.86
CA MET A 48 -18.95 7.70 -2.27
C MET A 48 -17.53 7.26 -2.59
N LEU A 49 -17.38 6.54 -3.69
CA LEU A 49 -16.07 6.15 -4.21
C LEU A 49 -15.41 7.34 -4.89
N LYS A 50 -14.23 7.72 -4.40
CA LYS A 50 -13.31 8.67 -5.03
C LYS A 50 -11.95 8.00 -5.18
N PRO A 51 -11.72 7.23 -6.25
CA PRO A 51 -10.53 6.42 -6.40
C PRO A 51 -9.22 7.18 -6.27
N VAL A 52 -8.34 6.67 -5.40
CA VAL A 52 -6.93 7.02 -5.32
C VAL A 52 -6.15 5.93 -6.03
N LEU A 53 -5.57 6.29 -7.17
CA LEU A 53 -4.79 5.39 -8.01
C LEU A 53 -3.31 5.77 -7.95
N ARG A 54 -2.46 4.76 -7.86
CA ARG A 54 -1.01 4.87 -7.90
C ARG A 54 -0.47 4.10 -9.10
N LEU A 55 0.41 4.71 -9.88
CA LEU A 55 1.16 4.04 -10.92
C LEU A 55 2.55 3.71 -10.37
N ALA A 56 2.94 2.44 -10.44
CA ALA A 56 4.26 1.96 -10.10
C ALA A 56 4.95 1.46 -11.37
N GLU A 57 6.13 1.99 -11.67
CA GLU A 57 7.01 1.40 -12.68
C GLU A 57 7.73 0.23 -12.02
N ASN A 58 7.43 -1.02 -12.41
CA ASN A 58 7.90 -2.20 -11.69
C ASN A 58 9.43 -2.20 -11.54
N GLN A 59 10.13 -1.78 -12.60
CA GLN A 59 11.59 -1.68 -12.65
C GLN A 59 12.17 -0.61 -11.70
N ALA A 60 11.37 0.36 -11.25
CA ALA A 60 11.76 1.40 -10.31
C ALA A 60 11.29 1.12 -8.87
N THR A 61 10.71 -0.06 -8.62
CA THR A 61 10.21 -0.46 -7.30
C THR A 61 10.90 -1.69 -6.76
N GLY A 62 10.87 -1.87 -5.44
CA GLY A 62 11.28 -3.08 -4.75
C GLY A 62 10.14 -3.70 -3.95
N SER A 63 10.48 -4.70 -3.16
CA SER A 63 9.54 -5.36 -2.25
C SER A 63 10.15 -5.59 -0.86
N ILE A 64 9.29 -5.79 0.13
CA ILE A 64 9.66 -6.31 1.45
C ILE A 64 9.02 -7.69 1.60
N GLN A 65 9.81 -8.68 2.00
CA GLN A 65 9.34 -10.04 2.21
C GLN A 65 9.75 -10.54 3.59
N GLY A 66 8.90 -11.38 4.17
CA GLY A 66 9.15 -11.95 5.48
C GLY A 66 8.19 -13.07 5.82
N GLN A 67 8.25 -13.47 7.08
CA GLN A 67 7.43 -14.52 7.66
C GLN A 67 6.52 -13.93 8.72
N GLY A 68 5.38 -14.56 8.97
CA GLY A 68 4.44 -14.16 10.01
C GLY A 68 3.41 -15.24 10.31
N VAL A 69 2.49 -14.94 11.21
CA VAL A 69 1.35 -15.80 11.51
C VAL A 69 0.26 -15.58 10.46
N ASP A 70 -0.26 -16.67 9.90
CA ASP A 70 -1.37 -16.60 8.94
C ASP A 70 -2.55 -15.83 9.51
N GLY A 71 -3.15 -14.98 8.68
CA GLY A 71 -4.25 -14.13 9.13
C GLY A 71 -3.85 -12.71 9.49
N VAL A 72 -2.60 -12.49 9.89
CA VAL A 72 -2.08 -11.17 10.28
C VAL A 72 -2.00 -10.24 9.07
N LEU A 73 -2.41 -9.00 9.28
CA LEU A 73 -2.29 -7.92 8.32
C LEU A 73 -0.93 -7.23 8.50
N VAL A 74 -0.18 -7.04 7.41
CA VAL A 74 1.12 -6.38 7.41
C VAL A 74 1.05 -5.13 6.57
N CYS A 75 1.52 -3.99 7.09
CA CYS A 75 1.52 -2.71 6.41
C CYS A 75 2.92 -2.10 6.33
N ALA A 76 3.23 -1.42 5.22
CA ALA A 76 4.46 -0.65 5.06
C ALA A 76 4.17 0.86 5.09
N TYR A 77 4.77 1.58 6.05
CA TYR A 77 4.71 3.03 6.16
C TYR A 77 6.06 3.63 5.79
N PRO A 78 6.13 4.78 5.10
CA PRO A 78 7.39 5.51 4.96
C PRO A 78 7.90 5.87 6.36
N SER A 79 9.21 5.81 6.60
CA SER A 79 9.77 6.10 7.94
C SER A 79 9.54 7.56 8.42
N THR A 80 9.08 8.46 7.54
CA THR A 80 8.67 9.83 7.88
C THR A 80 7.27 9.91 8.50
N VAL A 81 6.48 8.84 8.42
CA VAL A 81 5.15 8.76 9.02
C VAL A 81 5.27 8.18 10.42
N THR A 82 4.69 8.86 11.40
CA THR A 82 4.52 8.28 12.73
C THR A 82 3.25 7.44 12.74
N VAL A 83 3.36 6.17 13.12
CA VAL A 83 2.23 5.23 13.11
C VAL A 83 1.46 5.37 14.42
N PHE A 84 0.34 6.10 14.36
CA PHE A 84 -0.53 6.36 15.51
C PHE A 84 -1.77 5.46 15.58
N GLU A 85 -2.02 4.66 14.53
CA GLU A 85 -3.33 4.06 14.33
C GLU A 85 -3.41 2.58 14.66
N SER A 86 -4.66 2.11 14.78
CA SER A 86 -5.02 0.71 15.01
C SER A 86 -4.88 -0.16 13.75
N GLU A 87 -4.75 0.44 12.56
CA GLU A 87 -4.67 -0.27 11.29
C GLU A 87 -3.81 0.46 10.22
N CYS A 88 -3.85 -0.04 8.99
CA CYS A 88 -3.00 0.34 7.87
C CYS A 88 -3.37 1.67 7.15
N GLU A 89 -4.14 2.61 7.69
CA GLU A 89 -4.72 3.73 6.91
C GLU A 89 -3.71 4.50 6.06
N ASP A 90 -2.58 4.90 6.67
CA ASP A 90 -1.52 5.64 5.99
C ASP A 90 -0.47 4.79 5.27
N ALA A 91 -0.57 3.46 5.34
CA ALA A 91 0.41 2.58 4.73
C ALA A 91 0.39 2.70 3.20
N VAL A 92 1.58 2.65 2.58
CA VAL A 92 1.75 2.69 1.12
C VAL A 92 1.16 1.45 0.46
N THR A 93 1.38 0.30 1.07
CA THR A 93 0.85 -0.99 0.63
C THR A 93 0.63 -1.89 1.83
N THR A 94 -0.22 -2.88 1.66
CA THR A 94 -0.58 -3.87 2.68
C THR A 94 -0.65 -5.24 2.07
N THR A 95 -0.52 -6.24 2.93
CA THR A 95 -0.69 -7.63 2.55
C THR A 95 -1.17 -8.42 3.76
N LYS A 96 -1.79 -9.56 3.51
CA LYS A 96 -2.14 -10.52 4.56
C LYS A 96 -1.16 -11.67 4.51
N VAL A 97 -0.65 -12.08 5.66
CA VAL A 97 0.19 -13.28 5.74
C VAL A 97 -0.63 -14.50 5.32
N ALA A 98 -0.07 -15.28 4.40
CA ALA A 98 -0.64 -16.53 3.93
C ALA A 98 0.47 -17.56 3.73
N ALA A 99 0.22 -18.81 4.15
CA ALA A 99 1.22 -19.87 4.17
C ALA A 99 2.51 -19.47 4.92
N GLY A 100 2.37 -18.69 5.99
CA GLY A 100 3.44 -18.23 6.86
C GLY A 100 4.34 -17.15 6.27
N VAL A 101 4.03 -16.63 5.07
CA VAL A 101 4.85 -15.64 4.37
C VAL A 101 4.04 -14.44 3.94
N PHE A 102 4.72 -13.31 3.72
CA PHE A 102 4.10 -12.11 3.18
C PHE A 102 5.05 -11.38 2.24
N THR A 103 4.45 -10.64 1.30
CA THR A 103 5.15 -9.76 0.37
C THR A 103 4.43 -8.41 0.28
N LEU A 104 5.15 -7.34 0.56
CA LEU A 104 4.74 -5.95 0.31
C LEU A 104 5.43 -5.48 -0.98
N SER A 105 4.67 -5.30 -2.05
CA SER A 105 5.21 -5.04 -3.40
C SER A 105 5.11 -3.58 -3.82
N TYR A 106 5.81 -3.26 -4.91
CA TYR A 106 5.74 -1.97 -5.60
C TYR A 106 6.13 -0.78 -4.71
N LEU A 107 7.05 -0.98 -3.77
CA LEU A 107 7.55 0.09 -2.91
C LEU A 107 8.65 0.87 -3.63
N ALA A 108 8.58 2.19 -3.60
CA ALA A 108 9.69 3.01 -4.09
C ALA A 108 10.94 2.80 -3.22
N PRO A 109 12.16 3.01 -3.75
CA PRO A 109 13.37 2.97 -2.93
C PRO A 109 13.28 3.98 -1.78
N GLY A 110 13.63 3.55 -0.58
CA GLY A 110 13.47 4.38 0.62
C GLY A 110 13.51 3.57 1.91
N SER A 111 13.33 4.27 3.03
CA SER A 111 13.21 3.65 4.36
C SER A 111 11.76 3.54 4.78
N TYR A 112 11.42 2.37 5.35
CA TYR A 112 10.08 2.02 5.77
C TYR A 112 10.04 1.53 7.22
N THR A 113 8.88 1.71 7.83
CA THR A 113 8.46 1.03 9.06
C THR A 113 7.39 0.01 8.68
N VAL A 114 7.63 -1.27 9.00
CA VAL A 114 6.69 -2.37 8.76
C VAL A 114 5.99 -2.70 10.07
N VAL A 115 4.66 -2.79 10.04
CA VAL A 115 3.85 -3.03 11.23
C VAL A 115 2.88 -4.18 10.95
N SER A 116 2.71 -5.07 11.92
CA SER A 116 1.76 -6.16 11.89
C SER A 116 0.56 -5.86 12.80
N PHE A 117 -0.63 -6.21 12.32
CA PHE A 117 -1.89 -6.04 13.03
C PHE A 117 -2.74 -7.31 12.98
N GLN A 118 -3.46 -7.58 14.06
CA GLN A 118 -4.53 -8.56 14.11
C GLN A 118 -5.70 -7.93 14.86
N ASP A 119 -6.88 -7.94 14.24
CA ASP A 119 -8.12 -7.38 14.80
C ASP A 119 -7.91 -5.97 15.40
N ALA A 120 -7.33 -5.07 14.58
CA ALA A 120 -6.97 -3.69 14.93
C ALA A 120 -5.97 -3.54 16.10
N THR A 121 -5.37 -4.64 16.56
CA THR A 121 -4.33 -4.65 17.59
C THR A 121 -2.97 -4.77 16.94
N ARG A 122 -2.06 -3.85 17.26
CA ARG A 122 -0.67 -3.89 16.80
C ARG A 122 0.08 -5.04 17.48
N LEU A 123 0.58 -5.97 16.69
CA LEU A 123 1.38 -7.12 17.16
C LEU A 123 2.86 -6.77 17.22
N GLY A 124 3.38 -6.13 16.18
CA GLY A 124 4.81 -5.92 16.00
C GLY A 124 5.17 -4.71 15.16
N THR A 125 6.42 -4.27 15.29
CA THR A 125 6.97 -3.18 14.48
C THR A 125 8.42 -3.46 14.12
N LYS A 126 8.75 -3.29 12.85
CA LYS A 126 10.11 -3.34 12.31
C LYS A 126 10.41 -2.02 11.60
N ALA A 127 11.12 -1.13 12.28
CA ALA A 127 11.55 0.14 11.71
C ALA A 127 12.85 0.00 10.89
N GLY A 128 13.12 0.99 10.03
CA GLY A 128 14.39 1.12 9.30
C GLY A 128 14.59 0.08 8.19
N VAL A 129 13.50 -0.45 7.63
CA VAL A 129 13.58 -1.40 6.51
C VAL A 129 13.88 -0.62 5.24
N VAL A 130 15.07 -0.84 4.66
CA VAL A 130 15.52 -0.13 3.45
C VAL A 130 15.14 -0.92 2.21
N VAL A 131 14.31 -0.34 1.36
CA VAL A 131 13.93 -0.88 0.05
C VAL A 131 14.81 -0.26 -1.02
N LYS A 132 15.25 -1.10 -1.97
CA LYS A 132 15.92 -0.70 -3.20
C LYS A 132 15.13 -1.19 -4.41
N ALA A 133 15.26 -0.50 -5.53
CA ALA A 133 14.58 -0.90 -6.76
C ALA A 133 15.09 -2.28 -7.22
N LYS A 134 14.16 -3.11 -7.71
CA LYS A 134 14.39 -4.48 -8.19
C LYS A 134 14.92 -5.47 -7.14
N GLU A 135 14.90 -5.11 -5.87
CA GLU A 135 15.34 -5.97 -4.78
C GLU A 135 14.15 -6.41 -3.89
N ALA A 136 14.26 -7.62 -3.33
CA ALA A 136 13.43 -8.09 -2.24
C ALA A 136 14.19 -7.92 -0.92
N THR A 137 13.67 -7.06 -0.04
CA THR A 137 14.25 -6.83 1.28
C THR A 137 13.68 -7.84 2.26
N LEU A 138 14.52 -8.76 2.75
CA LEU A 138 14.11 -9.78 3.71
C LEU A 138 14.13 -9.22 5.14
N VAL A 139 13.00 -9.29 5.84
CA VAL A 139 12.88 -8.80 7.23
C VAL A 139 12.78 -9.90 8.27
N GLY A 140 12.81 -11.17 7.85
CA GLY A 140 12.64 -12.33 8.73
C GLY A 140 11.21 -12.44 9.27
N GLN A 141 11.08 -12.98 10.48
CA GLN A 141 9.79 -13.13 11.13
C GLN A 141 9.33 -11.82 11.77
N LEU A 142 8.13 -11.37 11.41
CA LEU A 142 7.45 -10.29 12.11
C LEU A 142 6.71 -10.84 13.35
N PRO A 143 6.64 -10.06 14.44
CA PRO A 143 5.81 -10.38 15.59
C PRO A 143 4.32 -10.39 15.24
#